data_AF-A0A6L6HNV5-F1
#
_entry.id   AF-A0A6L6HNV5-F1
#
_cell.length_a   1.000
_cell.length_b   1.000
_cell.length_c   1.000
_cell.angle_alpha   90.00
_cell.angle_beta   90.00
_cell.angle_gamma   90.00
#
_symmetry.space_group_name_H-M   'P 1'
#
loop_
_entity.id
_entity.type
_entity.pdbx_description
1 polymer ?
#
loop_
_entity_poly.entity_id
_entity_poly.type
_entity_poly.pdbx_seq_one_letter_code
_entity_poly.pdbx_strand_id
1 'polypeptide(L)'
;MAYALLGKEGEALSMPVIKVDADHALPPGLAGALADLPGHAPVILMIHGYRYSPAAARCDPHRHILSLDPDCSIRRAVSWPRALGFGGGSEDEGLAIAFGWEARGMLGRAYGRAGDAGRSVAALASAVAERADRPVAVIGHSLGARVALQALRHADPGSIGRLVLLAGAEFRDTAAAALDSPAGRRAEVLNITSRENDLFDFAMELWLDRGRRQALGFGLDRPAGNWLDVQIDEGATLAALDRLGFPVERRPLRLSHWTPYLRRGLFDFYRTALAQPWALSLPMLRARLPGGTQPRWSRLLARPAQFGGVRA
;
A
#
# COMPACT_ATOMS: atom_id res chain seq x y z
N MET A 1 13.76 -6.82 -50.71
CA MET A 1 12.62 -5.90 -50.60
C MET A 1 12.59 -5.39 -49.18
N ALA A 2 13.12 -4.19 -48.97
CA ALA A 2 13.15 -3.52 -47.67
C ALA A 2 11.81 -2.84 -47.43
N TYR A 3 11.19 -3.08 -46.28
CA TYR A 3 10.14 -2.20 -45.76
C TYR A 3 10.70 -1.48 -44.55
N ALA A 4 11.02 -0.21 -44.77
CA ALA A 4 11.32 0.77 -43.75
C ALA A 4 10.03 1.10 -42.99
N LEU A 5 10.06 0.94 -41.66
CA LEU A 5 9.15 1.66 -40.76
C LEU A 5 9.98 2.75 -40.08
N LEU A 6 9.98 3.92 -40.74
CA LEU A 6 10.33 5.19 -40.13
C LEU A 6 9.27 5.51 -39.06
N GLY A 7 9.54 5.10 -37.83
CA GLY A 7 8.88 5.69 -36.67
C GLY A 7 9.35 7.13 -36.54
N LYS A 8 8.42 8.08 -36.51
CA LYS A 8 8.71 9.49 -36.26
C LYS A 8 9.46 9.64 -34.93
N GLU A 9 10.53 10.42 -34.98
CA GLU A 9 11.26 10.91 -33.81
C GLU A 9 10.32 11.71 -32.89
N GLY A 10 10.37 11.46 -31.57
CA GLY A 10 10.01 12.49 -30.59
C GLY A 10 8.85 12.25 -29.62
N GLU A 11 8.27 11.05 -29.50
CA GLU A 11 7.37 10.73 -28.38
C GLU A 11 8.09 9.73 -27.46
N ALA A 12 8.80 10.24 -26.46
CA ALA A 12 9.24 9.40 -25.37
C ALA A 12 7.96 8.86 -24.71
N LEU A 13 7.62 7.59 -24.98
CA LEU A 13 6.56 6.89 -24.27
C LEU A 13 6.83 7.05 -22.78
N SER A 14 6.07 7.96 -22.14
CA SER A 14 6.06 8.15 -20.70
C SER A 14 5.94 6.77 -20.07
N MET A 15 6.98 6.33 -19.34
CA MET A 15 6.93 5.07 -18.64
C MET A 15 6.11 5.30 -17.36
N PRO A 16 4.89 4.77 -17.26
CA PRO A 16 4.02 5.10 -16.13
C PRO A 16 4.46 4.44 -14.82
N VAL A 17 5.45 3.55 -14.88
CA VAL A 17 6.03 2.88 -13.71
C VAL A 17 7.55 3.01 -13.75
N ILE A 18 8.10 3.72 -12.76
CA ILE A 18 9.54 3.86 -12.55
C ILE A 18 9.96 3.02 -11.36
N LYS A 19 11.02 2.22 -11.56
CA LYS A 19 11.60 1.34 -10.54
C LYS A 19 12.67 2.10 -9.77
N VAL A 20 12.60 2.03 -8.45
CA VAL A 20 13.59 2.63 -7.54
C VAL A 20 13.92 1.62 -6.46
N ASP A 21 15.20 1.41 -6.18
CA ASP A 21 15.66 0.53 -5.11
C ASP A 21 16.34 1.35 -4.00
N ALA A 22 16.11 0.96 -2.74
CA ALA A 22 16.56 1.73 -1.56
C ALA A 22 18.05 2.12 -1.56
N ASP A 23 18.91 1.25 -2.10
CA ASP A 23 20.38 1.40 -2.09
C ASP A 23 20.94 1.94 -3.42
N HIS A 24 20.08 2.38 -4.34
CA HIS A 24 20.48 2.84 -5.68
C HIS A 24 20.20 4.33 -5.87
N ALA A 25 20.98 4.98 -6.74
CA ALA A 25 20.71 6.33 -7.16
C ALA A 25 19.35 6.42 -7.87
N LEU A 26 18.72 7.60 -7.80
CA LEU A 26 17.48 7.85 -8.51
C LEU A 26 17.68 7.62 -10.02
N PRO A 27 16.76 6.92 -10.70
CA PRO A 27 16.91 6.65 -12.12
C PRO A 27 16.89 7.96 -12.90
N PRO A 28 17.76 8.13 -13.92
CA PRO A 28 17.94 9.39 -14.64
C PRO A 28 16.65 9.89 -15.32
N GLY A 29 15.73 8.99 -15.67
CA GLY A 29 14.44 9.34 -16.27
C GLY A 29 13.37 9.87 -15.31
N LEU A 30 13.58 9.77 -13.98
CA LEU A 30 12.56 10.20 -13.01
C LEU A 30 12.30 11.70 -13.07
N ALA A 31 13.34 12.52 -13.22
CA ALA A 31 13.18 13.97 -13.28
C ALA A 31 12.38 14.41 -14.53
N GLY A 32 12.67 13.83 -15.70
CA GLY A 32 11.93 14.09 -16.92
C GLY A 32 10.47 13.66 -16.81
N ALA A 33 10.23 12.43 -16.34
CA ALA A 33 8.88 11.91 -16.16
C ALA A 33 8.02 12.74 -15.18
N LEU A 34 8.63 13.36 -14.16
CA LEU A 34 7.92 14.28 -13.26
C LEU A 34 7.63 15.64 -13.90
N ALA A 35 8.55 16.15 -14.73
CA ALA A 35 8.39 17.43 -15.43
C ALA A 35 7.30 17.37 -16.51
N ASP A 36 7.18 16.22 -17.19
CA ASP A 36 6.18 16.00 -18.24
C ASP A 36 4.79 15.63 -17.67
N LEU A 37 4.68 15.44 -16.35
CA LEU A 37 3.46 14.95 -15.71
C LEU A 37 2.39 16.06 -15.60
N PRO A 38 1.16 15.85 -16.11
CA PRO A 38 0.08 16.84 -15.98
C PRO A 38 -0.15 17.24 -14.52
N GLY A 39 -0.45 18.51 -14.26
CA GLY A 39 -0.57 19.11 -12.91
C GLY A 39 -1.48 18.36 -11.93
N HIS A 40 -2.50 17.67 -12.44
CA HIS A 40 -3.50 16.93 -11.65
C HIS A 40 -3.22 15.43 -11.52
N ALA A 41 -2.29 14.88 -12.32
CA ALA A 41 -2.06 13.44 -12.36
C ALA A 41 -1.38 12.96 -11.07
N PRO A 42 -1.77 11.79 -10.52
CA PRO A 42 -1.26 11.36 -9.22
C PRO A 42 0.18 10.84 -9.31
N VAL A 43 0.94 11.00 -8.22
CA VAL A 43 2.22 10.29 -8.04
C VAL A 43 2.05 9.29 -6.90
N ILE A 44 2.12 7.99 -7.22
CA ILE A 44 1.85 6.91 -6.27
C ILE A 44 3.10 6.06 -6.06
N LEU A 45 3.61 6.04 -4.83
CA LEU A 45 4.73 5.21 -4.40
C LEU A 45 4.21 3.90 -3.80
N MET A 46 4.65 2.77 -4.37
CA MET A 46 4.24 1.43 -3.99
C MET A 46 5.36 0.69 -3.28
N ILE A 47 5.07 0.11 -2.11
CA ILE A 47 6.05 -0.57 -1.26
C ILE A 47 5.60 -2.00 -0.96
N HIS A 48 6.41 -2.97 -1.40
CA HIS A 48 6.16 -4.38 -1.12
C HIS A 48 6.43 -4.74 0.36
N GLY A 49 5.88 -5.89 0.77
CA GLY A 49 6.06 -6.44 2.12
C GLY A 49 7.26 -7.38 2.29
N TYR A 50 7.19 -8.22 3.32
CA TYR A 50 8.21 -9.21 3.66
C TYR A 50 8.43 -10.26 2.56
N ARG A 51 9.65 -10.82 2.47
CA ARG A 51 10.13 -11.89 1.56
C ARG A 51 10.49 -11.50 0.13
N TYR A 52 10.38 -10.23 -0.24
CA TYR A 52 10.86 -9.71 -1.52
C TYR A 52 12.31 -9.20 -1.42
N SER A 53 13.02 -9.23 -2.54
CA SER A 53 14.37 -8.70 -2.67
C SER A 53 14.65 -8.35 -4.13
N PRO A 54 14.93 -7.07 -4.45
CA PRO A 54 15.34 -6.65 -5.80
C PRO A 54 16.58 -7.38 -6.32
N ALA A 55 17.46 -7.82 -5.41
CA ALA A 55 18.69 -8.54 -5.76
C ALA A 55 18.46 -10.01 -6.15
N ALA A 56 17.24 -10.55 -5.96
CA ALA A 56 16.96 -11.98 -6.16
C ALA A 56 15.77 -12.21 -7.09
N ALA A 57 16.04 -12.57 -8.34
CA ALA A 57 15.06 -12.69 -9.44
C ALA A 57 13.76 -13.46 -9.11
N ARG A 58 13.83 -14.53 -8.29
CA ARG A 58 12.65 -15.35 -7.92
C ARG A 58 11.67 -14.65 -6.97
N CYS A 59 12.12 -13.60 -6.29
CA CYS A 59 11.33 -12.81 -5.36
C CYS A 59 11.57 -11.31 -5.58
N ASP A 60 11.97 -10.95 -6.80
CA ASP A 60 12.16 -9.57 -7.21
C ASP A 60 10.78 -8.92 -7.31
N PRO A 61 10.49 -7.88 -6.51
CA PRO A 61 9.20 -7.21 -6.54
C PRO A 61 8.92 -6.57 -7.91
N HIS A 62 9.95 -6.18 -8.66
CA HIS A 62 9.84 -5.56 -9.99
C HIS A 62 9.53 -6.55 -11.12
N ARG A 63 9.55 -7.85 -10.81
CA ARG A 63 9.10 -8.95 -11.68
C ARG A 63 7.81 -9.59 -11.18
N HIS A 64 7.30 -9.11 -10.05
CA HIS A 64 6.14 -9.63 -9.34
C HIS A 64 5.19 -8.49 -9.02
N ILE A 65 4.91 -8.23 -7.74
CA ILE A 65 3.82 -7.38 -7.26
C ILE A 65 3.89 -5.93 -7.75
N LEU A 66 5.10 -5.40 -8.02
CA LEU A 66 5.33 -4.04 -8.50
C LEU A 66 5.57 -3.96 -10.03
N SER A 67 5.42 -5.07 -10.76
CA SER A 67 5.52 -5.11 -12.22
C SER A 67 4.18 -4.78 -12.88
N LEU A 68 4.19 -4.11 -14.03
CA LEU A 68 3.01 -4.05 -14.91
C LEU A 68 2.65 -5.44 -15.44
N ASP A 69 3.66 -6.21 -15.82
CA ASP A 69 3.52 -7.55 -16.38
C ASP A 69 4.27 -8.52 -15.46
N PRO A 70 3.63 -8.97 -14.36
CA PRO A 70 4.26 -9.89 -13.44
C PRO A 70 4.42 -11.26 -14.09
N ASP A 71 5.46 -11.99 -13.71
CA ASP A 71 5.69 -13.35 -14.18
C ASP A 71 4.56 -14.27 -13.69
N CYS A 72 3.77 -14.79 -14.64
CA CYS A 72 2.59 -15.62 -14.39
C CYS A 72 2.93 -16.96 -13.70
N SER A 73 4.19 -17.40 -13.72
CA SER A 73 4.64 -18.59 -13.01
C SER A 73 4.72 -18.39 -11.49
N ILE A 74 4.74 -17.14 -11.02
CA ILE A 74 4.90 -16.82 -9.61
C ILE A 74 3.54 -16.78 -8.93
N ARG A 75 3.40 -17.53 -7.83
CA ARG A 75 2.17 -17.54 -7.02
C ARG A 75 1.79 -16.13 -6.56
N ARG A 76 0.49 -15.80 -6.65
CA ARG A 76 -0.09 -14.51 -6.23
C ARG A 76 0.54 -13.31 -6.97
N ALA A 77 0.99 -13.52 -8.20
CA ALA A 77 1.39 -12.47 -9.13
C ALA A 77 0.19 -11.59 -9.45
N VAL A 78 0.06 -10.47 -8.73
CA VAL A 78 -0.92 -9.42 -9.01
C VAL A 78 -0.14 -8.15 -9.29
N SER A 79 -0.40 -7.52 -10.45
CA SER A 79 0.18 -6.23 -10.77
C SER A 79 -0.52 -5.14 -9.96
N TRP A 80 0.15 -4.62 -8.93
CA TRP A 80 -0.34 -3.43 -8.24
C TRP A 80 -0.42 -2.22 -9.17
N PRO A 81 0.57 -1.94 -10.04
CA PRO A 81 0.45 -0.79 -10.93
C PRO A 81 -0.80 -0.88 -11.82
N ARG A 82 -1.08 -2.04 -12.46
CA ARG A 82 -2.30 -2.18 -13.27
C ARG A 82 -3.58 -2.06 -12.43
N ALA A 83 -3.59 -2.65 -11.24
CA ALA A 83 -4.74 -2.57 -10.35
C ALA A 83 -4.98 -1.13 -9.82
N LEU A 84 -3.95 -0.30 -9.77
CA LEU A 84 -4.04 1.13 -9.45
C LEU A 84 -4.31 2.01 -10.68
N GLY A 85 -4.45 1.43 -11.87
CA GLY A 85 -4.84 2.12 -13.09
C GLY A 85 -3.68 2.53 -14.01
N PHE A 86 -2.45 2.11 -13.75
CA PHE A 86 -1.29 2.42 -14.59
C PHE A 86 -1.12 1.42 -15.75
N GLY A 87 -0.52 1.87 -16.85
CA GLY A 87 -0.22 1.04 -18.02
C GLY A 87 -1.43 0.84 -18.94
N GLY A 88 -2.38 1.77 -18.88
CA GLY A 88 -3.49 1.91 -19.83
C GLY A 88 -3.16 2.90 -20.96
N GLY A 89 -2.08 3.67 -20.85
CA GLY A 89 -1.63 4.62 -21.87
C GLY A 89 -2.42 5.94 -21.87
N SER A 90 -3.12 6.24 -20.78
CA SER A 90 -3.81 7.52 -20.58
C SER A 90 -2.84 8.52 -19.94
N GLU A 91 -2.83 9.76 -20.41
CA GLU A 91 -2.03 10.84 -19.81
C GLU A 91 -2.44 11.13 -18.35
N ASP A 92 -3.68 10.79 -17.96
CA ASP A 92 -4.21 11.00 -16.62
C ASP A 92 -3.82 9.89 -15.62
N GLU A 93 -3.18 8.81 -16.09
CA GLU A 93 -2.86 7.67 -15.21
C GLU A 93 -1.83 8.03 -14.13
N GLY A 94 -1.02 9.06 -14.37
CA GLY A 94 -0.04 9.55 -13.41
C GLY A 94 1.30 8.84 -13.48
N LEU A 95 2.07 8.93 -12.40
CA LEU A 95 3.34 8.23 -12.25
C LEU A 95 3.31 7.27 -11.05
N ALA A 96 3.60 6.00 -11.31
CA ALA A 96 3.83 5.02 -10.27
C ALA A 96 5.33 4.86 -9.99
N ILE A 97 5.70 4.89 -8.72
CA ILE A 97 7.06 4.61 -8.26
C ILE A 97 7.05 3.25 -7.57
N ALA A 98 7.62 2.25 -8.23
CA ALA A 98 7.82 0.91 -7.67
C ALA A 98 9.06 0.91 -6.79
N PHE A 99 8.89 0.92 -5.46
CA PHE A 99 10.01 0.95 -4.52
C PHE A 99 10.40 -0.46 -4.04
N GLY A 100 11.61 -0.87 -4.35
CA GLY A 100 12.22 -2.13 -3.95
C GLY A 100 13.18 -1.98 -2.76
N TRP A 101 13.13 -2.93 -1.83
CA TRP A 101 14.05 -2.99 -0.69
C TRP A 101 14.31 -4.44 -0.23
N GLU A 102 15.40 -4.67 0.49
CA GLU A 102 15.79 -6.01 0.93
C GLU A 102 14.97 -6.46 2.16
N ALA A 103 13.86 -7.15 1.89
CA ALA A 103 12.86 -7.56 2.86
C ALA A 103 12.91 -9.06 3.24
N ARG A 104 13.99 -9.79 2.93
CA ARG A 104 14.15 -11.20 3.31
C ARG A 104 14.93 -11.34 4.63
N GLY A 105 15.36 -12.56 4.95
CA GLY A 105 16.12 -12.87 6.17
C GLY A 105 15.23 -13.10 7.39
N MET A 106 15.81 -13.06 8.59
CA MET A 106 15.05 -13.18 9.84
C MET A 106 14.12 -11.98 10.03
N LEU A 107 12.91 -12.19 10.57
CA LEU A 107 11.89 -11.15 10.70
C LEU A 107 12.42 -9.90 11.43
N GLY A 108 13.17 -10.07 12.53
CA GLY A 108 13.77 -8.93 13.25
C GLY A 108 14.76 -8.11 12.42
N ARG A 109 15.56 -8.77 11.58
CA ARG A 109 16.49 -8.06 10.66
C ARG A 109 15.72 -7.34 9.56
N ALA A 110 14.71 -7.99 8.96
CA ALA A 110 13.85 -7.35 7.97
C ALA A 110 13.09 -6.15 8.56
N TYR A 111 12.63 -6.25 9.81
CA TYR A 111 11.98 -5.16 10.52
C TYR A 111 12.93 -4.00 10.82
N GLY A 112 14.19 -4.28 11.17
CA GLY A 112 15.25 -3.26 11.28
C GLY A 112 15.48 -2.55 9.95
N ARG A 113 15.72 -3.32 8.87
CA ARG A 113 15.92 -2.79 7.52
C ARG A 113 14.72 -1.99 7.00
N ALA A 114 13.51 -2.33 7.39
CA ALA A 114 12.33 -1.55 7.04
C ALA A 114 12.40 -0.10 7.59
N GLY A 115 13.08 0.11 8.73
CA GLY A 115 13.36 1.45 9.25
C GLY A 115 14.36 2.22 8.38
N ASP A 116 15.39 1.54 7.87
CA ASP A 116 16.39 2.13 6.99
C ASP A 116 15.82 2.46 5.61
N ALA A 117 15.05 1.53 5.05
CA ALA A 117 14.27 1.75 3.84
C ALA A 117 13.28 2.92 4.00
N GLY A 118 12.71 3.11 5.18
CA GLY A 118 11.85 4.25 5.48
C GLY A 118 12.54 5.61 5.30
N ARG A 119 13.83 5.73 5.69
CA ARG A 119 14.62 6.94 5.43
C ARG A 119 14.83 7.19 3.94
N SER A 120 15.04 6.12 3.17
CA SER A 120 15.20 6.19 1.71
C SER A 120 13.89 6.63 1.04
N VAL A 121 12.75 6.07 1.47
CA VAL A 121 11.42 6.49 1.00
C VAL A 121 11.11 7.93 1.38
N ALA A 122 11.51 8.39 2.57
CA ALA A 122 11.33 9.79 2.98
C ALA A 122 12.07 10.75 2.03
N ALA A 123 13.37 10.51 1.80
CA ALA A 123 14.16 11.33 0.90
C ALA A 123 13.61 11.32 -0.54
N LEU A 124 13.18 10.16 -1.02
CA LEU A 124 12.55 10.01 -2.33
C LEU A 124 11.22 10.78 -2.40
N ALA A 125 10.32 10.62 -1.43
CA ALA A 125 9.03 11.28 -1.42
C ALA A 125 9.17 12.80 -1.34
N SER A 126 10.08 13.31 -0.50
CA SER A 126 10.45 14.72 -0.45
C SER A 126 10.93 15.26 -1.80
N ALA A 127 11.93 14.61 -2.40
CA ALA A 127 12.53 15.05 -3.66
C ALA A 127 11.55 15.00 -4.85
N VAL A 128 10.65 14.02 -4.83
CA VAL A 128 9.58 13.86 -5.84
C VAL A 128 8.50 14.92 -5.62
N ALA A 129 8.05 15.14 -4.39
CA ALA A 129 7.00 16.11 -4.09
C ALA A 129 7.42 17.54 -4.42
N GLU A 130 8.68 17.89 -4.12
CA GLU A 130 9.28 19.18 -4.50
C GLU A 130 9.28 19.38 -6.02
N ARG A 131 9.66 18.35 -6.79
CA ARG A 131 9.74 18.43 -8.25
C ARG A 131 8.37 18.42 -8.93
N ALA A 132 7.43 17.66 -8.41
CA ALA A 132 6.08 17.53 -8.96
C ALA A 132 5.13 18.65 -8.50
N ASP A 133 5.59 19.49 -7.56
CA ASP A 133 4.82 20.51 -6.85
C ASP A 133 3.50 19.96 -6.27
N ARG A 134 3.55 18.72 -5.75
CA ARG A 134 2.40 18.03 -5.16
C ARG A 134 2.82 16.90 -4.23
N PRO A 135 2.02 16.53 -3.23
CA PRO A 135 2.33 15.41 -2.36
C PRO A 135 2.32 14.06 -3.11
N VAL A 136 3.15 13.14 -2.64
CA VAL A 136 3.17 11.74 -3.06
C VAL A 136 2.14 10.95 -2.23
N ALA A 137 1.34 10.11 -2.90
CA ALA A 137 0.49 9.13 -2.25
C ALA A 137 1.26 7.80 -2.10
N VAL A 138 1.05 7.07 -1.00
CA VAL A 138 1.83 5.87 -0.68
C VAL A 138 0.92 4.69 -0.41
N ILE A 139 1.25 3.53 -0.96
CA ILE A 139 0.62 2.25 -0.61
C ILE A 139 1.68 1.24 -0.19
N GLY A 140 1.49 0.63 0.98
CA GLY A 140 2.47 -0.30 1.56
C GLY A 140 1.80 -1.51 2.18
N HIS A 141 2.30 -2.72 1.91
CA HIS A 141 1.78 -3.96 2.52
C HIS A 141 2.71 -4.48 3.60
N SER A 142 2.15 -4.96 4.72
CA SER A 142 2.92 -5.65 5.75
C SER A 142 4.12 -4.82 6.22
N LEU A 143 5.36 -5.33 6.14
CA LEU A 143 6.56 -4.55 6.47
C LEU A 143 6.75 -3.31 5.58
N GLY A 144 6.19 -3.29 4.37
CA GLY A 144 6.14 -2.09 3.54
C GLY A 144 5.28 -0.97 4.13
N ALA A 145 4.25 -1.31 4.94
CA ALA A 145 3.53 -0.30 5.71
C ALA A 145 4.39 0.30 6.83
N ARG A 146 5.25 -0.52 7.46
CA ARG A 146 6.28 -0.02 8.38
C ARG A 146 7.24 0.91 7.66
N VAL A 147 7.76 0.56 6.48
CA VAL A 147 8.59 1.46 5.67
C VAL A 147 7.89 2.82 5.46
N ALA A 148 6.61 2.81 5.06
CA ALA A 148 5.82 4.02 4.85
C ALA A 148 5.65 4.86 6.13
N LEU A 149 5.37 4.22 7.27
CA LEU A 149 5.26 4.91 8.57
C LEU A 149 6.61 5.46 9.05
N GLN A 150 7.70 4.74 8.83
CA GLN A 150 9.05 5.22 9.15
C GLN A 150 9.43 6.41 8.26
N ALA A 151 8.99 6.43 7.00
CA ALA A 151 9.21 7.57 6.11
C ALA A 151 8.59 8.87 6.65
N LEU A 152 7.40 8.82 7.26
CA LEU A 152 6.78 10.01 7.87
C LEU A 152 7.66 10.70 8.91
N ARG A 153 8.51 9.94 9.62
CA ARG A 153 9.41 10.51 10.65
C ARG A 153 10.52 11.39 10.09
N HIS A 154 10.82 11.25 8.80
CA HIS A 154 11.99 11.84 8.15
C HIS A 154 11.66 12.67 6.92
N ALA A 155 10.46 12.53 6.36
CA ALA A 155 10.03 13.25 5.17
C ALA A 155 9.72 14.71 5.48
N ASP A 156 9.80 15.56 4.46
CA ASP A 156 9.45 16.97 4.60
C ASP A 156 7.94 17.14 4.83
N PRO A 157 7.51 18.11 5.65
CA PRO A 157 6.10 18.32 5.93
C PRO A 157 5.28 18.57 4.65
N GLY A 158 4.31 17.69 4.37
CA GLY A 158 3.45 17.81 3.18
C GLY A 158 3.99 17.13 1.92
N SER A 159 5.16 16.51 1.97
CA SER A 159 5.68 15.68 0.86
C SER A 159 4.88 14.38 0.66
N ILE A 160 4.32 13.83 1.74
CA ILE A 160 3.45 12.66 1.70
C ILE A 160 2.03 13.11 2.05
N GLY A 161 1.10 12.89 1.12
CA GLY A 161 -0.28 13.35 1.25
C GLY A 161 -1.19 12.32 1.92
N ARG A 162 -1.25 11.11 1.36
CA ARG A 162 -2.09 10.03 1.88
C ARG A 162 -1.41 8.67 1.78
N LEU A 163 -1.56 7.86 2.83
CA LEU A 163 -1.05 6.51 2.93
C LEU A 163 -2.21 5.50 2.98
N VAL A 164 -2.09 4.42 2.22
CA VAL A 164 -2.92 3.22 2.36
C VAL A 164 -2.04 2.07 2.86
N LEU A 165 -2.27 1.66 4.11
CA LEU A 165 -1.46 0.64 4.79
C LEU A 165 -2.21 -0.69 4.77
N LEU A 166 -1.72 -1.67 4.01
CA LEU A 166 -2.36 -2.96 3.82
C LEU A 166 -1.86 -3.97 4.85
N ALA A 167 -2.68 -4.30 5.86
CA ALA A 167 -2.31 -5.20 6.97
C ALA A 167 -0.93 -4.87 7.54
N GLY A 168 -0.78 -3.62 8.01
CA GLY A 168 0.52 -3.04 8.31
C GLY A 168 1.26 -3.78 9.41
N ALA A 169 2.51 -4.19 9.12
CA ALA A 169 3.33 -4.97 10.01
C ALA A 169 4.18 -4.04 10.91
N GLU A 170 3.51 -3.31 11.81
CA GLU A 170 4.08 -2.31 12.71
C GLU A 170 3.37 -2.35 14.07
N PHE A 171 3.98 -1.76 15.10
CA PHE A 171 3.35 -1.58 16.40
C PHE A 171 2.59 -0.25 16.51
N ARG A 172 1.51 -0.26 17.30
CA ARG A 172 0.59 0.89 17.48
C ARG A 172 1.30 2.15 17.96
N ASP A 173 2.19 2.01 18.95
CA ASP A 173 2.99 3.09 19.53
C ASP A 173 3.97 3.70 18.51
N THR A 174 4.57 2.87 17.66
CA THR A 174 5.49 3.34 16.60
C THR A 174 4.73 4.07 15.50
N ALA A 175 3.53 3.61 15.15
CA ALA A 175 2.64 4.30 14.23
C ALA A 175 2.17 5.65 14.80
N ALA A 176 1.78 5.70 16.08
CA ALA A 176 1.41 6.93 16.76
C ALA A 176 2.55 7.96 16.75
N ALA A 177 3.77 7.54 17.11
CA ALA A 177 4.94 8.42 17.07
C ALA A 177 5.35 8.83 15.64
N ALA A 178 5.01 8.04 14.60
CA ALA A 178 5.17 8.48 13.21
C ALA A 178 4.18 9.60 12.85
N LEU A 179 2.94 9.50 13.31
CA LEU A 179 1.88 10.50 13.12
C LEU A 179 2.18 11.81 13.87
N ASP A 180 2.89 11.74 15.01
CA ASP A 180 3.27 12.94 15.77
C ASP A 180 4.37 13.79 15.09
N SER A 181 5.05 13.24 14.09
CA SER A 181 6.08 13.95 13.32
C SER A 181 5.51 15.10 12.45
N PRO A 182 6.34 16.06 12.01
CA PRO A 182 5.89 17.16 11.15
C PRO A 182 5.20 16.72 9.86
N ALA A 183 5.71 15.71 9.16
CA ALA A 183 5.04 15.14 7.99
C ALA A 183 3.86 14.25 8.37
N GLY A 184 3.97 13.48 9.45
CA GLY A 184 2.88 12.64 9.96
C GLY A 184 1.60 13.43 10.27
N ARG A 185 1.72 14.64 10.83
CA ARG A 185 0.57 15.51 11.12
C ARG A 185 -0.14 16.06 9.88
N ARG A 186 0.55 16.09 8.74
CA ARG A 186 0.00 16.57 7.46
C ARG A 186 -0.51 15.45 6.57
N ALA A 187 0.01 14.24 6.74
CA ALA A 187 -0.41 13.07 5.98
C ALA A 187 -1.71 12.48 6.53
N GLU A 188 -2.56 11.97 5.65
CA GLU A 188 -3.72 11.15 6.01
C GLU A 188 -3.38 9.65 5.91
N VAL A 189 -3.90 8.83 6.82
CA VAL A 189 -3.65 7.39 6.82
C VAL A 189 -4.95 6.59 6.82
N LEU A 190 -5.08 5.71 5.82
CA LEU A 190 -6.05 4.63 5.78
C LEU A 190 -5.35 3.33 6.20
N ASN A 191 -5.61 2.88 7.42
CA ASN A 191 -5.10 1.62 7.94
C ASN A 191 -6.06 0.49 7.60
N ILE A 192 -5.72 -0.30 6.58
CA ILE A 192 -6.54 -1.40 6.11
C ILE A 192 -6.25 -2.64 6.96
N THR A 193 -7.23 -3.03 7.77
CA THR A 193 -7.12 -4.14 8.71
C THR A 193 -8.03 -5.30 8.31
N SER A 194 -7.70 -6.50 8.79
CA SER A 194 -8.54 -7.69 8.61
C SER A 194 -8.30 -8.64 9.77
N ARG A 195 -9.36 -9.19 10.36
CA ARG A 195 -9.20 -10.21 11.41
C ARG A 195 -8.74 -11.56 10.87
N GLU A 196 -8.73 -11.71 9.55
CA GLU A 196 -8.04 -12.80 8.86
C GLU A 196 -6.51 -12.71 9.03
N ASN A 197 -5.98 -11.53 9.41
CA ASN A 197 -4.57 -11.29 9.63
C ASN A 197 -4.10 -11.56 11.07
N ASP A 198 -5.01 -11.81 12.02
CA ASP A 198 -4.70 -11.77 13.46
C ASP A 198 -3.55 -12.70 13.88
N LEU A 199 -3.36 -13.85 13.22
CA LEU A 199 -2.26 -14.78 13.50
C LEU A 199 -0.90 -14.19 13.13
N PHE A 200 -0.83 -13.42 12.04
CA PHE A 200 0.41 -12.78 11.60
C PHE A 200 0.78 -11.63 12.54
N ASP A 201 -0.22 -10.85 12.96
CA ASP A 201 -0.06 -9.82 13.98
C ASP A 201 0.45 -10.42 15.29
N PHE A 202 -0.15 -11.54 15.72
CA PHE A 202 0.28 -12.25 16.93
C PHE A 202 1.70 -12.80 16.85
N ALA A 203 2.04 -13.43 15.72
CA ALA A 203 3.39 -13.96 15.51
C ALA A 203 4.43 -12.85 15.56
N MET A 204 4.14 -11.69 14.99
CA MET A 204 5.04 -10.54 15.07
C MET A 204 5.17 -10.02 16.51
N GLU A 205 4.07 -9.80 17.22
CA GLU A 205 4.08 -9.33 18.61
C GLU A 205 5.01 -10.21 19.47
N LEU A 206 4.89 -11.53 19.33
CA LEU A 206 5.73 -12.49 20.03
C LEU A 206 7.19 -12.46 19.58
N TRP A 207 7.45 -12.50 18.27
CA TRP A 207 8.81 -12.66 17.74
C TRP A 207 9.66 -11.40 17.82
N LEU A 208 9.05 -10.22 17.70
CA LEU A 208 9.77 -8.95 17.70
C LEU A 208 9.87 -8.32 19.08
N ASP A 209 8.87 -8.54 19.95
CA ASP A 209 8.82 -7.85 21.24
C ASP A 209 8.31 -8.70 22.40
N ARG A 210 8.22 -10.03 22.23
CA ARG A 210 7.77 -10.97 23.26
C ARG A 210 6.38 -10.61 23.84
N GLY A 211 5.52 -10.03 23.01
CA GLY A 211 4.15 -9.69 23.34
C GLY A 211 3.95 -8.44 24.21
N ARG A 212 4.98 -7.62 24.44
CA ARG A 212 4.81 -6.39 25.27
C ARG A 212 4.14 -5.25 24.51
N ARG A 213 4.25 -5.23 23.18
CA ARG A 213 3.63 -4.23 22.29
C ARG A 213 2.58 -4.87 21.41
N GLN A 214 1.57 -4.07 21.05
CA GLN A 214 0.45 -4.50 20.21
C GLN A 214 0.66 -4.12 18.75
N ALA A 215 0.24 -5.00 17.85
CA ALA A 215 0.28 -4.77 16.41
C ALA A 215 -0.72 -3.71 15.95
N LEU A 216 -0.44 -3.11 14.81
CA LEU A 216 -1.27 -2.07 14.18
C LEU A 216 -2.66 -2.55 13.76
N GLY A 217 -2.89 -3.87 13.69
CA GLY A 217 -4.22 -4.45 13.45
C GLY A 217 -5.29 -4.07 14.48
N PHE A 218 -4.90 -3.47 15.61
CA PHE A 218 -5.81 -2.88 16.60
C PHE A 218 -6.14 -1.40 16.35
N GLY A 219 -5.59 -0.77 15.32
CA GLY A 219 -5.67 0.67 15.11
C GLY A 219 -4.73 1.45 16.04
N LEU A 220 -4.90 2.76 16.16
CA LEU A 220 -4.13 3.57 17.12
C LEU A 220 -4.72 3.50 18.53
N ASP A 221 -3.88 3.67 19.56
CA ASP A 221 -4.34 3.76 20.96
C ASP A 221 -5.18 5.01 21.23
N ARG A 222 -4.79 6.12 20.60
CA ARG A 222 -5.50 7.39 20.67
C ARG A 222 -6.03 7.72 19.27
N PRO A 223 -7.33 8.06 19.13
CA PRO A 223 -7.85 8.52 17.84
C PRO A 223 -7.07 9.73 17.34
N ALA A 224 -6.72 9.72 16.06
CA ALA A 224 -6.09 10.84 15.37
C ALA A 224 -6.99 11.34 14.24
N GLY A 225 -7.10 12.66 14.08
CA GLY A 225 -7.99 13.28 13.09
C GLY A 225 -7.65 12.92 11.64
N ASN A 226 -6.39 12.59 11.39
CA ASN A 226 -5.81 12.18 10.11
C ASN A 226 -5.57 10.66 10.00
N TRP A 227 -6.19 9.85 10.87
CA TRP A 227 -6.14 8.39 10.82
C TRP A 227 -7.53 7.78 10.70
N LEU A 228 -7.66 6.71 9.91
CA LEU A 228 -8.88 5.92 9.80
C LEU A 228 -8.57 4.43 9.60
N ASP A 229 -9.13 3.59 10.48
CA ASP A 229 -9.10 2.14 10.33
C ASP A 229 -10.25 1.67 9.42
N VAL A 230 -9.93 0.81 8.46
CA VAL A 230 -10.91 0.22 7.52
C VAL A 230 -10.79 -1.29 7.58
N GLN A 231 -11.73 -1.94 8.27
CA GLN A 231 -11.69 -3.39 8.47
C GLN A 231 -12.39 -4.14 7.32
N ILE A 232 -11.61 -4.66 6.37
CA ILE A 232 -12.09 -5.19 5.08
C ILE A 232 -12.69 -6.61 5.12
N ASP A 233 -12.78 -7.22 6.29
CA ASP A 233 -13.49 -8.49 6.48
C ASP A 233 -14.81 -8.31 7.25
N GLU A 234 -15.12 -7.10 7.72
CA GLU A 234 -16.39 -6.80 8.41
C GLU A 234 -17.54 -6.52 7.42
N GLY A 235 -18.68 -7.18 7.62
CA GLY A 235 -19.85 -7.02 6.75
C GLY A 235 -20.39 -5.58 6.66
N ALA A 236 -20.38 -4.82 7.76
CA ALA A 236 -20.82 -3.42 7.78
C ALA A 236 -19.90 -2.52 6.96
N THR A 237 -18.58 -2.67 7.12
CA THR A 237 -17.58 -1.99 6.28
C THR A 237 -17.75 -2.36 4.81
N LEU A 238 -17.90 -3.63 4.47
CA LEU A 238 -18.12 -4.08 3.09
C LEU A 238 -19.42 -3.53 2.50
N ALA A 239 -20.50 -3.44 3.28
CA ALA A 239 -21.75 -2.81 2.85
C ALA A 239 -21.62 -1.29 2.66
N ALA A 240 -20.79 -0.63 3.47
CA ALA A 240 -20.51 0.79 3.31
C ALA A 240 -19.69 1.06 2.04
N LEU A 241 -18.65 0.26 1.77
CA LEU A 241 -17.87 0.36 0.53
C LEU A 241 -18.74 0.15 -0.72
N ASP A 242 -19.64 -0.84 -0.69
CA ASP A 242 -20.61 -1.11 -1.77
C ASP A 242 -21.50 0.11 -2.05
N ARG A 243 -22.05 0.74 -1.00
CA ARG A 243 -22.83 1.99 -1.13
C ARG A 243 -22.02 3.19 -1.64
N LEU A 244 -20.70 3.15 -1.50
CA LEU A 244 -19.79 4.17 -2.03
C LEU A 244 -19.35 3.88 -3.47
N GLY A 245 -19.86 2.80 -4.09
CA GLY A 245 -19.51 2.41 -5.45
C GLY A 245 -18.31 1.47 -5.54
N PHE A 246 -17.85 0.92 -4.43
CA PHE A 246 -16.74 -0.04 -4.37
C PHE A 246 -17.25 -1.42 -3.93
N PRO A 247 -17.90 -2.19 -4.82
CA PRO A 247 -18.34 -3.54 -4.49
C PRO A 247 -17.12 -4.44 -4.24
N VAL A 248 -17.05 -5.03 -3.06
CA VAL A 248 -15.94 -5.88 -2.63
C VAL A 248 -16.43 -7.30 -2.40
N GLU A 249 -15.61 -8.29 -2.78
CA GLU A 249 -15.89 -9.70 -2.51
C GLU A 249 -16.17 -9.94 -1.03
N ARG A 250 -17.28 -10.63 -0.71
CA ARG A 250 -17.74 -10.86 0.66
C ARG A 250 -17.32 -12.20 1.25
N ARG A 251 -16.58 -13.03 0.49
CA ARG A 251 -16.16 -14.35 0.96
C ARG A 251 -15.26 -14.21 2.19
N PRO A 252 -15.65 -14.75 3.36
CA PRO A 252 -14.81 -14.70 4.53
C PRO A 252 -13.70 -15.75 4.42
N LEU A 253 -12.50 -15.39 4.84
CA LEU A 253 -11.42 -16.33 5.12
C LEU A 253 -11.22 -16.43 6.63
N ARG A 254 -10.58 -17.51 7.09
CA ARG A 254 -10.20 -17.64 8.51
C ARG A 254 -8.82 -17.07 8.80
N LEU A 255 -7.91 -17.21 7.83
CA LEU A 255 -6.51 -16.85 7.95
C LEU A 255 -5.98 -16.42 6.60
N SER A 256 -5.54 -15.17 6.47
CA SER A 256 -4.91 -14.64 5.27
C SER A 256 -4.22 -13.32 5.56
N HIS A 257 -2.94 -13.24 5.19
CA HIS A 257 -2.16 -12.00 5.23
C HIS A 257 -2.30 -11.16 3.95
N TRP A 258 -2.85 -11.77 2.89
CA TRP A 258 -2.82 -11.22 1.53
C TRP A 258 -4.18 -10.73 1.06
N THR A 259 -5.24 -10.96 1.84
CA THR A 259 -6.58 -10.46 1.59
C THR A 259 -6.61 -8.98 1.22
N PRO A 260 -5.84 -8.08 1.87
CA PRO A 260 -5.86 -6.66 1.53
C PRO A 260 -5.62 -6.34 0.05
N TYR A 261 -4.89 -7.17 -0.68
CA TYR A 261 -4.64 -6.95 -2.11
C TYR A 261 -5.10 -8.11 -3.01
N LEU A 262 -5.61 -9.22 -2.45
CA LEU A 262 -6.16 -10.33 -3.23
C LEU A 262 -7.69 -10.35 -3.25
N ARG A 263 -8.36 -9.71 -2.29
CA ARG A 263 -9.83 -9.62 -2.26
C ARG A 263 -10.31 -8.72 -3.39
N ARG A 264 -11.14 -9.25 -4.27
CA ARG A 264 -11.60 -8.54 -5.48
C ARG A 264 -12.38 -7.28 -5.11
N GLY A 265 -12.17 -6.20 -5.87
CA GLY A 265 -12.84 -4.90 -5.70
C GLY A 265 -12.12 -3.89 -4.79
N LEU A 266 -11.17 -4.32 -3.94
CA LEU A 266 -10.48 -3.39 -3.03
C LEU A 266 -9.58 -2.37 -3.75
N PHE A 267 -8.99 -2.75 -4.88
CA PHE A 267 -8.10 -1.85 -5.62
C PHE A 267 -8.83 -0.65 -6.24
N ASP A 268 -10.11 -0.78 -6.58
CA ASP A 268 -10.89 0.38 -7.03
C ASP A 268 -10.99 1.43 -5.93
N PHE A 269 -11.25 0.98 -4.70
CA PHE A 269 -11.25 1.85 -3.52
C PHE A 269 -9.86 2.47 -3.28
N TYR A 270 -8.79 1.68 -3.31
CA TYR A 270 -7.43 2.20 -3.08
C TYR A 270 -6.99 3.19 -4.15
N ARG A 271 -7.25 2.88 -5.43
CA ARG A 271 -6.97 3.74 -6.56
C ARG A 271 -7.64 5.09 -6.37
N THR A 272 -8.96 5.12 -6.13
CA THR A 272 -9.67 6.38 -5.91
C THR A 272 -9.16 7.10 -4.65
N ALA A 273 -8.89 6.36 -3.57
CA ALA A 273 -8.40 6.97 -2.34
C ALA A 273 -7.03 7.64 -2.50
N LEU A 274 -6.14 7.08 -3.31
CA LEU A 274 -4.78 7.58 -3.56
C LEU A 274 -4.73 8.63 -4.67
N ALA A 275 -5.42 8.40 -5.78
CA ALA A 275 -5.39 9.29 -6.95
C ALA A 275 -6.31 10.49 -6.81
N GLN A 276 -7.42 10.34 -6.08
CA GLN A 276 -8.47 11.35 -5.95
C GLN A 276 -8.88 11.51 -4.49
N PRO A 277 -7.96 11.92 -3.60
CA PRO A 277 -8.24 11.97 -2.16
C PRO A 277 -9.39 12.91 -1.78
N TRP A 278 -9.71 13.90 -2.63
CA TRP A 278 -10.87 14.78 -2.49
C TRP A 278 -12.21 14.06 -2.68
N ALA A 279 -12.27 13.03 -3.54
CA ALA A 279 -13.48 12.23 -3.77
C ALA A 279 -13.81 11.33 -2.57
N LEU A 280 -12.76 10.91 -1.84
CA LEU A 280 -12.87 10.10 -0.63
C LEU A 280 -12.17 10.82 0.53
N SER A 281 -12.69 11.99 0.91
CA SER A 281 -12.12 12.76 2.02
C SER A 281 -12.22 11.99 3.33
N LEU A 282 -11.22 12.14 4.21
CA LEU A 282 -11.20 11.40 5.47
C LEU A 282 -12.43 11.66 6.37
N PRO A 283 -12.96 12.90 6.49
CA PRO A 283 -14.21 13.15 7.20
C PRO A 283 -15.41 12.41 6.60
N MET A 284 -15.50 12.36 5.27
CA MET A 284 -16.57 11.64 4.56
C MET A 284 -16.48 10.14 4.82
N LEU A 285 -15.29 9.55 4.71
CA LEU A 285 -15.08 8.13 5.01
C LEU A 285 -15.42 7.82 6.47
N ARG A 286 -14.96 8.64 7.42
CA ARG A 286 -15.26 8.50 8.85
C ARG A 286 -16.75 8.54 9.16
N ALA A 287 -17.52 9.37 8.45
CA ALA A 287 -18.97 9.48 8.63
C ALA A 287 -19.75 8.29 8.02
N ARG A 288 -19.17 7.56 7.06
CA ARG A 288 -19.86 6.47 6.34
C ARG A 288 -19.43 5.06 6.79
N LEU A 289 -18.24 4.93 7.35
CA LEU A 289 -17.71 3.68 7.88
C LEU A 289 -18.11 3.48 9.36
N PRO A 290 -18.22 2.23 9.84
CA PRO A 290 -18.72 1.92 11.19
C PRO A 290 -17.81 2.40 12.33
N GLY A 291 -16.57 2.82 12.04
CA GLY A 291 -15.67 3.49 13.00
C GLY A 291 -15.07 2.60 14.09
N GLY A 292 -15.50 1.35 14.22
CA GLY A 292 -14.98 0.35 15.17
C GLY A 292 -14.27 -0.80 14.46
N THR A 293 -13.40 -1.49 15.20
CA THR A 293 -12.83 -2.76 14.75
C THR A 293 -13.43 -3.91 15.56
N GLN A 294 -13.71 -5.03 14.91
CA GLN A 294 -14.24 -6.23 15.57
C GLN A 294 -13.21 -6.78 16.58
N PRO A 295 -13.59 -7.58 17.58
CA PRO A 295 -12.62 -8.20 18.48
C PRO A 295 -11.60 -9.09 17.75
N ARG A 296 -10.39 -9.18 18.30
CA ARG A 296 -9.36 -10.13 17.84
C ARG A 296 -9.90 -11.56 17.88
N TRP A 297 -9.47 -12.38 16.93
CA TRP A 297 -9.85 -13.78 16.74
C TRP A 297 -11.30 -14.02 16.31
N SER A 298 -12.07 -12.96 16.05
CA SER A 298 -13.46 -13.07 15.60
C SER A 298 -13.63 -13.95 14.36
N ARG A 299 -12.63 -14.05 13.47
CA ARG A 299 -12.66 -14.96 12.30
C ARG A 299 -12.36 -16.42 12.62
N LEU A 300 -11.47 -16.68 13.57
CA LEU A 300 -11.16 -18.05 13.99
C LEU A 300 -12.28 -18.63 14.85
N LEU A 301 -12.94 -17.78 15.62
CA LEU A 301 -14.04 -18.13 16.53
C LEU A 301 -15.41 -18.12 15.84
N ALA A 302 -15.52 -17.56 14.64
CA ALA A 302 -16.76 -17.59 13.87
C ALA A 302 -17.15 -19.04 13.53
N ARG A 303 -18.43 -19.38 13.74
CA ARG A 303 -19.00 -20.67 13.32
C ARG A 303 -18.75 -20.87 11.81
N PRO A 304 -18.41 -22.09 11.35
CA PRO A 304 -18.34 -22.37 9.91
C PRO A 304 -19.64 -21.90 9.26
N ALA A 305 -19.56 -21.20 8.13
CA ALA A 305 -20.75 -20.96 7.32
C ALA A 305 -21.39 -22.33 7.05
N GLN A 306 -22.65 -22.49 7.43
CA GLN A 306 -23.38 -23.74 7.19
C GLN A 306 -23.21 -24.09 5.71
N PHE A 307 -22.73 -25.30 5.43
CA PHE A 307 -22.73 -25.83 4.07
C PHE A 307 -24.16 -25.74 3.56
N GLY A 308 -24.37 -24.88 2.54
CA GLY A 308 -25.65 -24.78 1.86
C GLY A 308 -26.03 -26.15 1.32
N GLY A 309 -27.11 -26.69 1.88
CA GLY A 309 -27.85 -27.90 1.56
C GLY A 309 -27.41 -28.75 0.36
N VAL A 310 -27.08 -30.01 0.65
CA VAL A 310 -27.63 -31.11 -0.15
C VAL A 310 -29.10 -31.21 0.25
N ARG A 311 -30.01 -30.74 -0.61
CA ARG A 311 -31.39 -31.18 -0.57
C ARG A 311 -31.46 -32.52 -1.30
N ALA A 312 -31.94 -33.54 -0.61
CA ALA A 312 -32.49 -34.75 -1.21
C ALA A 312 -33.76 -34.43 -2.00
#